data_AF-A0A821X8V2-F1
#
_entry.id   AF-A0A821X8V2-F1
#
_cell.length_a   1.000
_cell.length_b   1.000
_cell.length_c   1.000
_cell.angle_alpha   90.00
_cell.angle_beta   90.00
_cell.angle_gamma   90.00
#
_symmetry.space_group_name_H-M   'P 1'
#
loop_
_entity.id
_entity.type
_entity.pdbx_description
1 polymer ?
#
loop_
_entity_poly.entity_id
_entity_poly.type
_entity_poly.pdbx_seq_one_letter_code
_entity_poly.pdbx_strand_id
1 'polypeptide(L)' 'TIVSIDSGKTVYFDTTTPILKALIIDNASLIFDDNQDVALNAEYILVVNGGRLQVGTETNPFQHKGIITMYGHLRSIELP' A
#
# COMPACT_ATOMS: atom_id res chain seq x y z
N THR A 1 -11.46 -6.42 -3.74
CA THR A 1 -12.11 -5.45 -2.83
C THR A 1 -11.42 -4.10 -2.90
N ILE A 2 -12.14 -2.99 -2.75
CA ILE A 2 -11.54 -1.65 -2.62
C ILE A 2 -11.36 -1.34 -1.13
N VAL A 3 -10.18 -0.85 -0.75
CA VAL A 3 -9.83 -0.46 0.61
C VAL A 3 -9.41 1.00 0.59
N SER A 4 -9.93 1.79 1.52
CA SER A 4 -9.57 3.20 1.69
C SER A 4 -9.13 3.43 3.14
N ILE A 5 -8.08 4.22 3.30
CA ILE A 5 -7.62 4.69 4.60
C ILE A 5 -8.26 6.06 4.85
N ASP A 6 -8.92 6.22 5.99
CA ASP A 6 -9.53 7.49 6.37
C ASP A 6 -8.49 8.62 6.38
N SER A 7 -8.92 9.79 5.91
CA SER A 7 -8.07 10.97 5.83
C SER A 7 -7.50 11.37 7.19
N GLY A 8 -6.24 11.79 7.21
CA GLY A 8 -5.48 12.14 8.41
C GLY A 8 -5.05 10.95 9.27
N LYS A 9 -5.32 9.71 8.87
CA LYS A 9 -4.91 8.52 9.61
C LYS A 9 -3.56 7.98 9.14
N THR A 10 -2.87 7.35 10.08
CA THR A 10 -1.70 6.52 9.83
C THR A 10 -2.06 5.09 10.18
N VAL A 11 -1.89 4.18 9.24
CA VAL A 11 -2.08 2.74 9.40
C VAL A 11 -0.72 2.06 9.30
N TYR A 12 -0.44 1.20 10.27
CA TYR A 12 0.73 0.32 10.24
C TYR A 12 0.33 -0.99 9.58
N PHE A 13 1.07 -1.36 8.55
CA PHE A 13 0.80 -2.50 7.70
C PHE A 13 1.65 -3.68 8.14
N ASP A 14 1.00 -4.65 8.79
CA ASP A 14 1.62 -5.77 9.48
C ASP A 14 1.13 -7.12 8.95
N THR A 15 0.48 -7.19 7.79
CA THR A 15 -0.10 -8.44 7.30
C THR A 15 0.00 -8.59 5.79
N THR A 16 -0.33 -9.77 5.27
CA THR A 16 -0.44 -9.98 3.82
C THR A 16 -1.85 -9.74 3.35
N THR A 17 -2.05 -8.86 2.36
CA THR A 17 -3.39 -8.65 1.82
C THR A 17 -3.78 -9.76 0.86
N PRO A 18 -5.08 -10.11 0.75
CA PRO A 18 -5.59 -10.68 -0.49
C PRO A 18 -5.40 -9.69 -1.64
N ILE A 19 -5.65 -10.11 -2.89
CA ILE A 19 -5.57 -9.21 -4.05
C ILE A 19 -6.64 -8.12 -3.93
N LEU A 20 -6.21 -6.90 -3.63
CA LEU A 20 -7.06 -5.74 -3.58
C LEU A 20 -7.36 -5.26 -5.01
N LYS A 21 -8.59 -4.79 -5.23
CA LYS A 21 -8.95 -4.10 -6.47
C LYS A 21 -8.31 -2.72 -6.47
N ALA A 22 -8.38 -2.01 -5.34
CA ALA A 22 -7.68 -0.76 -5.15
C ALA A 22 -7.37 -0.53 -3.67
N LEU A 23 -6.23 0.09 -3.40
CA LEU A 23 -5.88 0.72 -2.13
C LEU A 23 -5.85 2.24 -2.34
N ILE A 24 -6.62 3.00 -1.56
CA ILE A 24 -6.71 4.45 -1.64
C ILE A 24 -6.11 5.08 -0.39
N ILE A 25 -5.05 5.87 -0.59
CA ILE A 25 -4.34 6.62 0.43
C ILE A 25 -4.50 8.11 0.12
N ASP A 26 -5.58 8.71 0.63
CA ASP A 26 -5.95 10.11 0.40
C ASP A 26 -5.70 10.95 1.67
N ASN A 27 -4.69 11.83 1.62
CA ASN A 27 -4.24 12.62 2.78
C ASN A 27 -4.07 11.73 4.04
N ALA A 28 -3.55 10.51 3.84
CA ALA A 28 -3.38 9.48 4.86
C ALA A 28 -2.02 8.81 4.72
N SER A 29 -1.62 7.95 5.65
CA SER A 29 -0.36 7.20 5.61
C SER A 29 -0.59 5.71 5.77
N LEU A 30 -0.02 4.90 4.87
CA LEU A 30 0.23 3.48 5.07
C LEU A 30 1.73 3.28 5.26
N ILE A 31 2.13 2.73 6.40
CA ILE A 31 3.54 2.50 6.76
C ILE A 31 3.73 1.01 6.98
N PHE A 32 4.69 0.40 6.29
CA PHE A 32 5.05 -1.00 6.52
C PHE A 32 5.66 -1.14 7.90
N ASP A 33 5.06 -2.01 8.71
CA ASP A 33 5.51 -2.28 10.06
C ASP A 33 6.72 -3.23 10.04
N ASP A 34 7.83 -2.80 10.63
CA ASP A 34 9.14 -3.49 10.52
C ASP A 34 9.30 -4.59 11.58
N ASN A 35 8.25 -5.39 11.73
CA ASN A 35 8.18 -6.49 12.69
C ASN A 35 8.19 -7.87 12.02
N GLN A 36 7.87 -7.96 10.72
CA GLN A 36 7.86 -9.21 9.95
C GLN A 36 7.85 -8.97 8.44
N ASP A 37 8.07 -10.04 7.67
CA ASP A 37 7.86 -10.05 6.23
C ASP A 37 6.37 -9.84 5.91
N VAL A 38 6.08 -8.98 4.94
CA VAL A 38 4.70 -8.62 4.55
C VAL A 38 4.55 -8.46 3.05
N ALA A 39 3.35 -8.72 2.53
CA ALA A 39 3.04 -8.59 1.11
C ALA A 39 1.74 -7.82 0.85
N LEU A 40 1.86 -6.71 0.12
CA LEU A 40 0.73 -5.95 -0.40
C LEU A 40 0.43 -6.39 -1.83
N ASN A 41 -0.77 -6.91 -2.04
CA ASN A 41 -1.25 -7.41 -3.32
C ASN A 41 -2.40 -6.51 -3.80
N ALA A 42 -2.25 -5.81 -4.92
CA ALA A 42 -3.27 -4.89 -5.41
C ALA A 42 -3.26 -4.74 -6.94
N GLU A 43 -4.41 -4.42 -7.55
CA GLU A 43 -4.47 -3.97 -8.94
C GLU A 43 -4.14 -2.47 -9.07
N TYR A 44 -4.62 -1.66 -8.13
CA TYR A 44 -4.33 -0.22 -8.08
C TYR A 44 -3.92 0.22 -6.68
N ILE A 45 -2.96 1.14 -6.62
CA ILE A 45 -2.62 1.88 -5.42
C ILE A 45 -2.67 3.37 -5.78
N LEU A 46 -3.63 4.08 -5.20
CA LEU A 46 -3.87 5.50 -5.43
C LEU A 46 -3.34 6.28 -4.23
N VAL A 47 -2.35 7.13 -4.45
CA VAL A 47 -1.76 7.98 -3.41
C VAL A 47 -1.97 9.43 -3.81
N VAL A 48 -2.85 10.13 -3.10
CA VAL A 48 -3.34 11.47 -3.49
C VAL A 48 -3.42 12.42 -2.30
N ASN A 49 -3.47 13.72 -2.57
CA ASN A 49 -3.58 14.80 -1.59
C ASN A 49 -2.59 14.70 -0.41
N GLY A 50 -1.32 14.40 -0.71
CA GLY A 50 -0.29 14.23 0.33
C GLY A 50 -0.35 12.89 1.06
N GLY A 51 -1.08 11.91 0.51
CA GLY A 51 -1.02 10.53 0.95
C GLY A 51 0.40 9.97 0.91
N ARG A 52 0.69 8.98 1.77
CA ARG A 52 2.02 8.40 1.90
C ARG A 52 1.95 6.88 1.96
N LEU A 53 2.74 6.24 1.10
CA LEU A 53 3.08 4.82 1.18
C LEU A 53 4.56 4.72 1.55
N GLN A 54 4.89 4.13 2.70
CA GLN A 54 6.26 4.13 3.22
C GLN A 54 6.74 2.72 3.61
N VAL A 55 7.98 2.39 3.24
CA VAL A 55 8.70 1.17 3.64
C VAL A 55 10.05 1.57 4.21
N GLY A 56 10.15 1.67 5.54
CA GLY A 56 11.33 2.23 6.22
C GLY A 56 11.63 3.69 5.85
N THR A 57 12.78 4.18 6.30
CA THR A 57 13.36 5.48 5.94
C THR A 57 14.88 5.35 5.76
N GLU A 58 15.55 6.39 5.30
CA GLU A 58 17.02 6.41 5.21
C GLU A 58 17.71 6.20 6.57
N THR A 59 17.16 6.81 7.62
CA THR A 59 17.70 6.71 8.99
C THR A 59 17.27 5.44 9.71
N ASN A 60 16.16 4.83 9.31
CA ASN A 60 15.66 3.57 9.84
C ASN A 60 15.19 2.67 8.67
N PRO A 61 16.13 2.02 7.98
CA PRO A 61 15.81 1.16 6.84
C PRO A 61 14.95 -0.01 7.28
N PHE A 62 14.02 -0.43 6.43
CA PHE A 62 13.20 -1.62 6.68
C PHE A 62 14.08 -2.88 6.68
N GLN A 63 14.05 -3.64 7.77
CA GLN A 63 14.95 -4.80 7.96
C GLN A 63 14.33 -6.12 7.49
N HIS A 64 13.02 -6.14 7.21
CA HIS A 64 12.31 -7.32 6.73
C HIS A 64 12.04 -7.27 5.22
N LYS A 65 11.38 -8.30 4.68
CA LYS A 65 10.98 -8.34 3.28
C LYS A 65 9.58 -7.75 3.08
N GLY A 66 9.52 -6.58 2.45
CA GLY A 66 8.27 -5.99 1.96
C GLY A 66 8.10 -6.25 0.47
N ILE A 67 7.02 -6.94 0.07
CA ILE A 67 6.70 -7.17 -1.35
C ILE A 67 5.43 -6.40 -1.72
N ILE A 68 5.51 -5.60 -2.79
CA ILE A 68 4.32 -5.04 -3.44
C ILE A 68 4.14 -5.73 -4.78
N THR A 69 3.06 -6.51 -4.93
CA THR A 69 2.72 -7.18 -6.19
C THR A 69 1.53 -6.46 -6.84
N MET A 70 1.80 -5.88 -8.02
CA MET A 70 0.78 -5.24 -8.84
C MET A 70 0.15 -6.26 -9.79
N TYR A 71 -1.15 -6.47 -9.65
CA TYR A 71 -1.94 -7.34 -10.50
C TYR A 71 -2.59 -6.54 -11.62
N GLY A 72 -2.77 -7.17 -12.78
CA GLY A 72 -3.46 -6.55 -13.90
C GLY A 72 -4.05 -7.61 -14.80
N HIS A 73 -5.02 -7.22 -15.61
CA HIS A 73 -5.56 -8.07 -16.65
C HIS A 73 -5.20 -7.47 -18.01
N LEU A 74 -4.88 -8.30 -19.00
CA LEU A 74 -4.54 -7.86 -20.36
C LEU A 74 -5.65 -7.03 -21.05
N ARG A 75 -6.87 -7.10 -20.50
CA ARG A 75 -8.05 -6.36 -20.97
C ARG A 75 -8.52 -5.31 -19.96
N SER A 76 -7.73 -5.01 -18.93
CA SER A 76 -8.05 -3.91 -18.03
C SER A 76 -7.99 -2.61 -18.82
N ILE A 77 -9.06 -1.82 -18.67
CA ILE A 77 -9.10 -0.46 -19.20
C ILE A 77 -8.12 0.36 -18.35
N GLU A 78 -7.24 1.12 -18.99
CA GLU A 78 -6.37 2.06 -18.28
C GLU A 78 -7.25 3.09 -17.56
N LEU A 79 -6.92 3.39 -16.30
CA LEU A 79 -7.57 4.51 -15.60
C LEU A 79 -7.07 5.81 -16.27
N PRO A 80 -7.98 6.73 -16.64
CA PRO A 80 -7.62 7.98 -17.32
C PRO A 80 -6.79 8.93 -16.46
#